data_AF-A0A5B8XV91-F1
#
_entry.id   AF-A0A5B8XV91-F1
#
_cell.length_a   1.000
_cell.length_b   1.000
_cell.length_c   1.000
_cell.angle_alpha   90.00
_cell.angle_beta   90.00
_cell.angle_gamma   90.00
#
_symmetry.space_group_name_H-M   'P 1'
#
loop_
_entity.id
_entity.type
_entity.pdbx_description
1 polymer ?
#
loop_
_entity_poly.entity_id
_entity_poly.type
_entity_poly.pdbx_seq_one_letter_code
_entity_poly.pdbx_strand_id
1 'polypeptide(L)'
;MEKGWVGAGEYELSVEDAKIICRNSSGKVLKSVPSKVKSTSEYEELQLALLWLNDHERECREHVESWMLRSLPVPRALAESVWKDSAWRTFLEFAVVSPLKDADDEDFGFFLGASEKGIGIVNLDGETRWLDSAALTIPHPVLIPELDDFRELAMELGYEQKLQQLFRETFTKPEKLDPKASALSTFAEGKFEQLNYALGRCRTLGYPVRGGFASCKVMEGGKLAEARYWIGSEYPEYETYTGDLIWVDERERSIPIVEVGPVAYSEGMRMASAIFAGRAKEEEKQD
;
A
#
# COMPACT_ATOMS: atom_id res chain seq x y z
N MET A 1 21.27 17.10 -6.87
CA MET A 1 21.87 16.77 -8.17
C MET A 1 21.72 17.95 -9.09
N GLU A 2 22.79 18.36 -9.78
CA GLU A 2 22.70 19.38 -10.83
C GLU A 2 21.75 18.88 -11.92
N LYS A 3 20.81 19.72 -12.37
CA LYS A 3 19.83 19.33 -13.40
C LYS A 3 20.56 19.00 -14.70
N GLY A 4 20.47 17.76 -15.16
CA GLY A 4 20.97 17.33 -16.46
C GLY A 4 20.08 17.90 -17.57
N TRP A 5 20.60 18.85 -18.34
CA TRP A 5 19.92 19.44 -19.49
C TRP A 5 20.35 18.73 -20.79
N VAL A 6 19.39 18.38 -21.64
CA VAL A 6 19.59 17.75 -22.95
C VAL A 6 19.27 18.77 -24.04
N GLY A 7 20.21 19.01 -24.97
CA GLY A 7 20.01 19.96 -26.06
C GLY A 7 19.02 19.46 -27.11
N ALA A 8 18.10 20.33 -27.54
CA ALA A 8 17.10 20.08 -28.59
C ALA A 8 17.02 21.31 -29.51
N GLY A 9 18.09 21.52 -30.31
CA GLY A 9 18.26 22.71 -31.15
C GLY A 9 18.57 23.97 -30.34
N GLU A 10 17.74 25.01 -30.45
CA GLU A 10 17.89 26.28 -29.70
C GLU A 10 17.36 26.21 -28.25
N TYR A 11 16.91 25.02 -27.83
CA TYR A 11 16.33 24.77 -26.52
C TYR A 11 17.10 23.68 -25.80
N GLU A 12 16.91 23.63 -24.49
CA GLU A 12 17.33 22.50 -23.68
C GLU A 12 16.14 21.96 -22.90
N LEU A 13 16.12 20.64 -22.70
CA LEU A 13 15.08 19.89 -22.01
C LEU A 13 15.65 19.27 -20.73
N SER A 14 14.82 19.14 -19.71
CA SER A 14 15.14 18.44 -18.46
C SER A 14 13.85 17.85 -17.89
N VAL A 15 13.97 16.98 -16.89
CA VAL A 15 12.82 16.51 -16.10
C VAL A 15 12.81 17.21 -14.75
N GLU A 16 11.64 17.67 -14.32
CA GLU A 16 11.37 18.21 -12.98
C GLU A 16 9.94 17.83 -12.57
N ASP A 17 9.76 17.32 -11.35
CA ASP A 17 8.47 16.88 -10.80
C ASP A 17 7.65 16.01 -11.77
N ALA A 18 8.32 14.98 -12.32
CA ALA A 18 7.77 14.06 -13.31
C ALA A 18 7.21 14.75 -14.58
N LYS A 19 7.76 15.91 -14.96
CA LYS A 19 7.38 16.65 -16.17
C LYS A 19 8.61 17.08 -16.95
N ILE A 20 8.49 17.06 -18.28
CA ILE A 20 9.51 17.63 -19.16
C ILE A 20 9.39 19.15 -19.12
N ILE A 21 10.46 19.80 -18.70
CA ILE A 21 10.61 21.26 -18.72
C ILE A 21 11.54 21.66 -19.87
N CYS A 22 11.42 22.90 -20.32
CA CYS A 22 12.21 23.44 -21.41
C CYS A 22 12.75 24.82 -21.05
N ARG A 23 14.00 25.10 -21.41
CA ARG A 23 14.57 26.45 -21.37
C ARG A 23 15.09 26.86 -22.74
N ASN A 24 15.13 28.17 -22.99
CA ASN A 24 15.71 28.73 -24.20
C ASN A 24 17.24 28.91 -24.07
N SER A 25 17.87 29.35 -25.16
CA SER A 25 19.31 29.66 -25.22
C SER A 25 19.83 30.70 -24.22
N SER A 26 18.95 31.54 -23.66
CA SER A 26 19.29 32.47 -22.58
C SER A 26 19.15 31.86 -21.18
N GLY A 27 18.94 30.54 -21.08
CA GLY A 27 18.75 29.82 -19.82
C GLY A 27 17.39 30.01 -19.15
N LYS A 28 16.44 30.71 -19.78
CA LYS A 28 15.12 31.00 -19.20
C LYS A 28 14.19 29.79 -19.37
N VAL A 29 13.75 29.22 -18.26
CA VAL A 29 12.72 28.16 -18.24
C VAL A 29 11.39 28.72 -18.75
N LEU A 30 10.79 28.02 -19.69
CA LEU A 30 9.53 28.38 -20.34
C LEU A 30 8.34 27.78 -19.59
N LYS A 31 7.17 28.42 -19.73
CA LYS A 31 5.92 27.92 -19.12
C LYS A 31 5.46 26.57 -19.71
N SER A 32 5.85 26.28 -20.95
CA SER A 32 5.51 25.04 -21.64
C SER A 32 6.56 24.72 -22.70
N VAL A 33 6.67 23.44 -23.03
CA VAL A 33 7.52 22.97 -24.13
C VAL A 33 6.90 23.40 -25.47
N PRO A 34 7.60 24.16 -26.33
CA PRO A 34 7.08 24.55 -27.63
C PRO A 34 6.72 23.35 -28.52
N SER A 35 5.67 23.47 -29.34
CA SER A 35 5.22 22.37 -30.22
C SER A 35 6.31 21.84 -31.15
N LYS A 36 7.16 22.72 -31.70
CA LYS A 36 8.30 22.32 -32.55
C LYS A 36 9.33 21.46 -31.82
N VAL A 37 9.47 21.61 -30.50
CA VAL A 37 10.40 20.83 -29.67
C VAL A 37 9.78 19.48 -29.28
N LYS A 38 8.45 19.41 -29.14
CA LYS A 38 7.74 18.15 -28.83
C LYS A 38 7.83 17.09 -29.92
N SER A 39 8.21 17.49 -31.14
CA SER A 39 8.37 16.59 -32.29
C SER A 39 9.83 16.21 -32.53
N THR A 40 10.75 16.54 -31.61
CA THR A 40 12.15 16.14 -31.73
C THR A 40 12.39 14.81 -31.02
N SER A 41 13.40 14.06 -31.48
CA SER A 41 13.79 12.78 -30.90
C SER A 41 14.16 12.91 -29.41
N GLU A 42 14.80 14.02 -29.00
CA GLU A 42 15.20 14.22 -27.61
C GLU A 42 13.99 14.38 -26.67
N TYR A 43 12.91 15.00 -27.15
CA TYR A 43 11.67 15.07 -26.38
C TYR A 43 11.00 13.69 -26.28
N GLU A 44 10.95 12.93 -27.39
CA GLU A 44 10.40 11.58 -27.41
C GLU A 44 11.17 10.63 -26.48
N GLU A 45 12.51 10.66 -26.51
CA GLU A 45 13.38 9.88 -25.63
C GLU A 45 13.17 10.23 -24.15
N LEU A 46 13.10 11.52 -23.81
CA LEU A 46 12.80 11.96 -22.43
C LEU A 46 11.39 11.54 -22.00
N GLN A 47 10.41 11.56 -22.91
CA GLN A 47 9.06 11.12 -22.63
C GLN A 47 9.01 9.61 -22.35
N LEU A 48 9.71 8.80 -23.14
CA LEU A 48 9.82 7.36 -22.91
C LEU A 48 10.55 7.06 -21.60
N ALA A 49 11.64 7.76 -21.30
CA ALA A 49 12.36 7.62 -20.03
C ALA A 49 11.47 7.96 -18.83
N LEU A 50 10.66 9.03 -18.93
CA LEU A 50 9.72 9.43 -17.89
C LEU A 50 8.60 8.39 -17.69
N LEU A 51 8.05 7.83 -18.77
CA LEU A 51 7.07 6.75 -18.69
C LEU A 51 7.66 5.55 -17.96
N TRP A 52 8.87 5.14 -18.34
CA TRP A 52 9.58 4.03 -17.71
C TRP A 52 9.83 4.29 -16.21
N LEU A 53 10.26 5.50 -15.83
CA LEU A 53 10.46 5.86 -14.42
C LEU A 53 9.17 5.78 -13.60
N ASN A 54 8.04 6.23 -14.16
CA ASN A 54 6.74 6.15 -13.49
C ASN A 54 6.25 4.70 -13.34
N ASP A 55 6.44 3.88 -14.37
CA ASP A 55 6.11 2.45 -14.31
C ASP A 55 7.00 1.72 -13.29
N HIS A 56 8.30 2.03 -13.27
CA HIS A 56 9.25 1.49 -12.30
C HIS A 56 8.90 1.87 -10.86
N GLU A 57 8.57 3.14 -10.60
CA GLU A 57 8.14 3.58 -9.27
C GLU A 57 6.85 2.86 -8.82
N ARG A 58 5.89 2.67 -9.74
CA ARG A 58 4.68 1.88 -9.48
C ARG A 58 5.02 0.43 -9.11
N GLU A 59 5.88 -0.23 -9.88
CA GLU A 59 6.30 -1.61 -9.63
C GLU A 59 7.02 -1.74 -8.28
N CYS A 60 7.93 -0.81 -7.97
CA CYS A 60 8.61 -0.75 -6.66
C CYS A 60 7.61 -0.67 -5.52
N ARG A 61 6.63 0.24 -5.60
CA ARG A 61 5.56 0.38 -4.61
C ARG A 61 4.79 -0.93 -4.43
N GLU A 62 4.31 -1.52 -5.53
CA GLU A 62 3.53 -2.76 -5.50
C GLU A 62 4.31 -3.92 -4.85
N HIS A 63 5.62 -4.00 -5.10
CA HIS A 63 6.48 -5.00 -4.48
C HIS A 63 6.65 -4.77 -2.97
N VAL A 64 6.93 -3.54 -2.53
CA VAL A 64 7.08 -3.21 -1.11
C VAL A 64 5.75 -3.40 -0.36
N GLU A 65 4.63 -2.98 -0.94
CA GLU A 65 3.30 -3.24 -0.39
C GLU A 65 3.01 -4.74 -0.27
N SER A 66 3.42 -5.53 -1.26
CA SER A 66 3.30 -6.99 -1.23
C SER A 66 4.16 -7.62 -0.12
N TRP A 67 5.38 -7.12 0.11
CA TRP A 67 6.20 -7.55 1.25
C TRP A 67 5.51 -7.25 2.59
N MET A 68 4.92 -6.06 2.73
CA MET A 68 4.17 -5.65 3.93
C MET A 68 2.92 -6.52 4.16
N LEU A 69 2.03 -6.59 3.16
CA LEU A 69 0.73 -7.27 3.26
C LEU A 69 0.85 -8.77 3.50
N ARG A 70 1.97 -9.37 3.08
CA ARG A 70 2.24 -10.80 3.22
C ARG A 70 3.27 -11.10 4.30
N SER A 71 3.83 -10.07 4.94
CA SER A 71 4.94 -10.14 5.88
C SER A 71 6.03 -11.11 5.41
N LEU A 72 6.41 -11.00 4.12
CA LEU A 72 7.39 -11.90 3.53
C LEU A 72 8.78 -11.56 4.05
N PRO A 73 9.60 -12.58 4.40
CA PRO A 73 11.02 -12.36 4.62
C PRO A 73 11.66 -11.76 3.37
N VAL A 74 12.27 -10.60 3.54
CA VAL A 74 13.09 -9.90 2.55
C VAL A 74 14.55 -10.19 2.90
N PRO A 75 15.28 -10.97 2.07
CA PRO A 75 16.70 -11.22 2.31
C PRO A 75 17.49 -9.92 2.38
N ARG A 76 18.44 -9.81 3.32
CA ARG A 76 19.30 -8.62 3.47
C ARG A 76 20.00 -8.24 2.17
N ALA A 77 20.48 -9.25 1.42
CA ALA A 77 21.11 -9.02 0.13
C ALA A 77 20.17 -8.37 -0.90
N LEU A 78 18.88 -8.75 -0.89
CA LEU A 78 17.87 -8.12 -1.72
C LEU A 78 17.62 -6.68 -1.24
N ALA A 79 17.42 -6.49 0.06
CA ALA A 79 17.23 -5.17 0.67
C ALA A 79 18.39 -4.22 0.34
N GLU A 80 19.65 -4.68 0.44
CA GLU A 80 20.84 -3.91 0.08
C GLU A 80 20.85 -3.55 -1.42
N SER A 81 20.49 -4.50 -2.28
CA SER A 81 20.46 -4.28 -3.72
C SER A 81 19.42 -3.21 -4.10
N VAL A 82 18.20 -3.33 -3.59
CA VAL A 82 17.12 -2.39 -3.92
C VAL A 82 17.32 -1.02 -3.26
N TRP A 83 17.96 -0.95 -2.09
CA TRP A 83 18.21 0.31 -1.38
C TRP A 83 19.07 1.30 -2.18
N LYS A 84 19.87 0.81 -3.14
CA LYS A 84 20.70 1.63 -4.04
C LYS A 84 19.86 2.44 -5.02
N ASP A 85 18.65 1.98 -5.31
CA ASP A 85 17.69 2.64 -6.19
C ASP A 85 16.75 3.54 -5.38
N SER A 86 16.66 4.81 -5.77
CA SER A 86 15.81 5.79 -5.09
C SER A 86 14.32 5.44 -5.15
N ALA A 87 13.85 4.79 -6.23
CA ALA A 87 12.45 4.42 -6.36
C ALA A 87 12.03 3.41 -5.28
N TRP A 88 12.88 2.44 -4.99
CA TRP A 88 12.68 1.51 -3.89
C TRP A 88 12.84 2.19 -2.53
N ARG A 89 13.89 3.02 -2.37
CA ARG A 89 14.15 3.74 -1.12
C ARG A 89 12.96 4.58 -0.68
N THR A 90 12.30 5.28 -1.60
CA THR A 90 11.10 6.09 -1.33
C THR A 90 10.02 5.34 -0.54
N PHE A 91 9.84 4.03 -0.77
CA PHE A 91 8.83 3.23 -0.08
C PHE A 91 9.37 2.43 1.11
N LEU A 92 10.68 2.22 1.17
CA LEU A 92 11.32 1.46 2.25
C LEU A 92 11.80 2.35 3.40
N GLU A 93 12.20 3.57 3.11
CA GLU A 93 12.73 4.51 4.09
C GLU A 93 11.66 4.84 5.13
N PHE A 94 12.05 4.69 6.40
CA PHE A 94 11.16 4.82 7.56
C PHE A 94 9.98 3.84 7.60
N ALA A 95 10.00 2.77 6.79
CA ALA A 95 9.16 1.62 7.08
C ALA A 95 9.59 0.99 8.39
N VAL A 96 8.63 0.66 9.25
CA VAL A 96 8.93 -0.18 10.42
C VAL A 96 9.26 -1.56 9.89
N VAL A 97 10.42 -2.07 10.27
CA VAL A 97 10.89 -3.40 9.92
C VAL A 97 11.21 -4.17 11.19
N SER A 98 11.20 -5.50 11.07
CA SER A 98 11.69 -6.40 12.11
C SER A 98 12.73 -7.34 11.49
N PRO A 99 13.95 -7.46 12.02
CA PRO A 99 14.91 -8.45 11.56
C PRO A 99 14.37 -9.85 11.84
N LEU A 100 14.55 -10.78 10.91
CA LEU A 100 14.35 -12.19 11.25
C LEU A 100 15.51 -12.62 12.15
N LYS A 101 15.23 -12.92 13.41
CA LYS A 101 16.17 -13.59 14.32
C LYS A 101 15.64 -14.98 14.70
N ASP A 102 16.56 -15.86 15.05
CA ASP A 102 16.22 -17.13 15.69
C ASP A 102 15.73 -16.85 17.12
N ALA A 103 14.42 -16.94 17.28
CA ALA A 103 13.65 -17.20 18.50
C ALA A 103 13.52 -16.15 19.63
N ASP A 104 14.40 -15.16 19.84
CA ASP A 104 14.20 -14.19 20.93
C ASP A 104 14.57 -12.74 20.56
N ASP A 105 13.69 -11.82 20.93
CA ASP A 105 13.66 -10.35 20.74
C ASP A 105 13.29 -9.80 19.35
N GLU A 106 12.07 -9.24 19.27
CA GLU A 106 11.55 -8.52 18.11
C GLU A 106 12.07 -7.07 18.09
N ASP A 107 13.26 -6.85 17.51
CA ASP A 107 13.82 -5.51 17.30
C ASP A 107 13.04 -4.76 16.19
N PHE A 108 11.90 -4.16 16.52
CA PHE A 108 11.21 -3.26 15.58
C PHE A 108 11.92 -1.90 15.50
N GLY A 109 11.98 -1.33 14.30
CA GLY A 109 12.46 0.03 14.12
C GLY A 109 12.27 0.57 12.71
N PHE A 110 12.40 1.89 12.56
CA PHE A 110 12.38 2.54 11.26
C PHE A 110 13.59 2.16 10.44
N PHE A 111 13.38 1.62 9.25
CA PHE A 111 14.43 1.18 8.35
C PHE A 111 15.25 2.33 7.81
N LEU A 112 16.56 2.24 8.01
CA LEU A 112 17.58 3.18 7.49
C LEU A 112 18.36 2.61 6.29
N GLY A 113 18.10 1.36 5.94
CA GLY A 113 18.77 0.66 4.85
C GLY A 113 19.47 -0.63 5.28
N ALA A 114 20.00 -1.33 4.29
CA ALA A 114 20.78 -2.55 4.49
C ALA A 114 22.17 -2.39 3.84
N SER A 115 23.19 -2.97 4.49
CA SER A 115 24.56 -2.98 3.99
C SER A 115 25.35 -4.17 4.53
N GLU A 116 26.64 -4.20 4.24
CA GLU A 116 27.61 -5.10 4.87
C GLU A 116 27.58 -5.06 6.40
N LYS A 117 27.21 -3.92 7.01
CA LYS A 117 27.07 -3.74 8.46
C LYS A 117 25.81 -4.40 9.05
N GLY A 118 24.90 -4.86 8.21
CA GLY A 118 23.61 -5.43 8.62
C GLY A 118 22.41 -4.58 8.20
N ILE A 119 21.31 -4.74 8.92
CA ILE A 119 20.06 -4.00 8.75
C ILE A 119 20.07 -2.82 9.72
N GLY A 120 20.03 -1.60 9.18
CA GLY A 120 20.00 -0.37 9.96
C GLY A 120 18.58 0.00 10.37
N ILE A 121 18.37 0.27 11.66
CA ILE A 121 17.08 0.73 12.20
C ILE A 121 17.26 1.92 13.16
N VAL A 122 16.19 2.69 13.36
CA VAL A 122 15.98 3.56 14.53
C VAL A 122 14.87 2.95 15.38
N ASN A 123 15.14 2.63 16.64
CA ASN A 123 14.13 2.12 17.56
C ASN A 123 13.27 3.25 18.16
N LEU A 124 12.30 2.89 19.03
CA LEU A 124 11.43 3.86 19.71
C LEU A 124 12.20 4.82 20.64
N ASP A 125 13.36 4.42 21.16
CA ASP A 125 14.24 5.29 21.95
C ASP A 125 15.00 6.33 21.09
N GLY A 126 14.84 6.29 19.76
CA GLY A 126 15.59 7.13 18.83
C GLY A 126 17.04 6.65 18.60
N GLU A 127 17.42 5.48 19.13
CA GLU A 127 18.74 4.91 18.96
C GLU A 127 18.89 4.25 17.58
N THR A 128 19.99 4.58 16.90
CA THR A 128 20.37 3.89 15.66
C THR A 128 21.10 2.59 15.97
N ARG A 129 20.61 1.48 15.41
CA ARG A 129 21.20 0.14 15.55
C ARG A 129 21.46 -0.48 14.18
N TRP A 130 22.53 -1.26 14.09
CA TRP A 130 22.84 -2.10 12.92
C TRP A 130 22.79 -3.55 13.36
N LEU A 131 21.85 -4.30 12.80
CA LEU A 131 21.49 -5.64 13.23
C LEU A 131 22.08 -6.67 12.27
N ASP A 132 22.81 -7.65 12.81
CA ASP A 132 23.33 -8.78 12.05
C ASP A 132 22.24 -9.83 11.84
N SER A 133 21.43 -9.62 10.79
CA SER A 133 20.42 -10.59 10.37
C SER A 133 20.46 -10.81 8.85
N ALA A 134 20.15 -12.04 8.45
CA ALA A 134 20.12 -12.46 7.06
C ALA A 134 18.88 -11.96 6.29
N ALA A 135 17.82 -11.57 7.00
CA ALA A 135 16.56 -11.11 6.41
C ALA A 135 15.80 -10.18 7.35
N LEU A 136 14.86 -9.42 6.82
CA LEU A 136 13.90 -8.63 7.58
C LEU A 136 12.50 -8.89 7.09
N THR A 137 11.49 -8.58 7.91
CA THR A 137 10.12 -8.40 7.45
C THR A 137 9.76 -6.93 7.49
N ILE A 138 8.86 -6.56 6.58
CA ILE A 138 8.06 -5.35 6.72
C ILE A 138 6.74 -5.85 7.33
N PRO A 139 6.54 -5.78 8.64
CA PRO A 139 5.31 -6.25 9.28
C PRO A 139 4.10 -5.47 8.77
N HIS A 140 2.96 -6.16 8.64
CA HIS A 140 1.68 -5.47 8.55
C HIS A 140 1.46 -4.63 9.84
N PRO A 141 0.89 -3.42 9.79
CA PRO A 141 0.75 -2.56 10.97
C PRO A 141 0.01 -3.21 12.14
N VAL A 142 -0.94 -4.12 11.89
CA VAL A 142 -1.63 -4.89 12.96
C VAL A 142 -0.69 -5.82 13.75
N LEU A 143 0.51 -6.11 13.22
CA LEU A 143 1.54 -6.94 13.85
C LEU A 143 2.65 -6.10 14.50
N ILE A 144 2.58 -4.77 14.41
CA ILE A 144 3.59 -3.88 15.01
C ILE A 144 3.18 -3.64 16.47
N PRO A 145 3.98 -4.06 17.46
CA PRO A 145 3.78 -3.67 18.84
C PRO A 145 3.99 -2.16 18.97
N GLU A 146 3.26 -1.52 19.88
CA GLU A 146 3.45 -0.08 20.15
C GLU A 146 3.31 0.77 18.87
N LEU A 147 2.40 0.39 17.95
CA LEU A 147 2.17 1.07 16.68
C LEU A 147 1.88 2.57 16.85
N ASP A 148 1.18 2.95 17.92
CA ASP A 148 0.89 4.34 18.22
C ASP A 148 2.16 5.11 18.62
N ASP A 149 3.08 4.49 19.38
CA ASP A 149 4.36 5.10 19.74
C ASP A 149 5.26 5.29 18.49
N PHE A 150 5.22 4.34 17.54
CA PHE A 150 5.87 4.52 16.24
C PHE A 150 5.23 5.67 15.44
N ARG A 151 3.90 5.83 15.46
CA ARG A 151 3.24 6.97 14.80
C ARG A 151 3.66 8.29 15.42
N GLU A 152 3.70 8.36 16.75
CA GLU A 152 4.15 9.54 17.49
C GLU A 152 5.60 9.90 17.14
N LEU A 153 6.52 8.94 17.22
CA LEU A 153 7.92 9.16 16.88
C LEU A 153 8.11 9.58 15.42
N ALA A 154 7.37 8.99 14.48
CA ALA A 154 7.44 9.39 13.06
C ALA A 154 7.00 10.86 12.87
N MET A 155 5.96 11.31 13.59
CA MET A 155 5.53 12.70 13.56
C MET A 155 6.58 13.63 14.19
N GLU A 156 7.16 13.26 15.33
CA GLU A 156 8.20 14.05 16.02
C GLU A 156 9.47 14.21 15.17
N LEU A 157 9.90 13.15 14.49
CA LEU A 157 11.07 13.15 13.62
C LEU A 157 10.79 13.74 12.23
N GLY A 158 9.53 14.05 11.92
CA GLY A 158 9.11 14.56 10.60
C GLY A 158 9.27 13.53 9.48
N TYR A 159 9.15 12.24 9.79
CA TYR A 159 9.25 11.17 8.81
C TYR A 159 7.98 11.08 7.97
N GLU A 160 8.15 11.20 6.65
CA GLU A 160 7.08 10.98 5.69
C GLU A 160 7.16 9.58 5.10
N GLN A 161 6.22 8.71 5.47
CA GLN A 161 6.14 7.37 4.92
C GLN A 161 5.32 7.37 3.62
N LYS A 162 5.96 7.03 2.47
CA LYS A 162 5.21 6.82 1.22
C LYS A 162 4.52 5.46 1.18
N LEU A 163 5.13 4.44 1.80
CA LEU A 163 4.44 3.21 2.15
C LEU A 163 3.41 3.56 3.24
N GLN A 164 2.12 3.37 2.98
CA GLN A 164 1.07 3.68 3.96
C GLN A 164 1.00 2.59 5.05
N GLN A 165 2.09 2.31 5.77
CA GLN A 165 2.16 1.29 6.82
C GLN A 165 1.62 1.84 8.13
N LEU A 166 2.26 2.89 8.69
CA LEU A 166 1.87 3.44 10.00
C LEU A 166 0.42 3.95 10.00
N PHE A 167 0.03 4.65 8.95
CA PHE A 167 -1.29 5.28 8.85
C PHE A 167 -2.33 4.40 8.16
N ARG A 168 -2.02 3.12 7.92
CA ARG A 168 -3.02 2.17 7.46
C ARG A 168 -4.08 2.00 8.55
N GLU A 169 -5.34 2.04 8.14
CA GLU A 169 -6.43 1.62 9.02
C GLU A 169 -6.29 0.13 9.35
N THR A 170 -6.33 -0.21 10.63
CA THR A 170 -6.16 -1.58 11.14
C THR A 170 -7.37 -2.00 11.97
N PHE A 171 -7.74 -3.28 11.88
CA PHE A 171 -8.80 -3.86 12.70
C PHE A 171 -8.22 -5.04 13.49
N THR A 172 -8.11 -4.87 14.80
CA THR A 172 -7.65 -5.93 15.69
C THR A 172 -8.68 -7.05 15.74
N LYS A 173 -8.22 -8.29 15.53
CA LYS A 173 -9.06 -9.47 15.68
C LYS A 173 -9.46 -9.63 17.16
N PRO A 174 -10.75 -9.74 17.51
CA PRO A 174 -11.17 -9.95 18.89
C PRO A 174 -10.60 -11.25 19.46
N GLU A 175 -10.16 -11.23 20.72
CA GLU A 175 -9.63 -12.42 21.42
C GLU A 175 -10.70 -13.50 21.62
N LYS A 176 -11.95 -13.07 21.82
CA LYS A 176 -13.09 -13.95 22.07
C LYS A 176 -14.03 -13.90 20.87
N LEU A 177 -14.03 -14.98 20.11
CA LEU A 177 -14.88 -15.18 18.95
C LEU A 177 -15.66 -16.48 19.12
N ASP A 178 -16.89 -16.52 18.61
CA ASP A 178 -17.66 -17.76 18.52
C ASP A 178 -16.91 -18.74 17.59
N PRO A 179 -16.53 -19.94 18.07
CA PRO A 179 -15.84 -20.95 17.25
C PRO A 179 -16.60 -21.37 15.99
N LYS A 180 -17.92 -21.14 15.95
CA LYS A 180 -18.78 -21.48 14.81
C LYS A 180 -19.04 -20.31 13.87
N ALA A 181 -18.62 -19.09 14.20
CA ALA A 181 -18.84 -17.94 13.34
C ALA A 181 -17.98 -18.06 12.07
N SER A 182 -18.64 -18.01 10.92
CA SER A 182 -18.01 -18.06 9.59
C SER A 182 -18.26 -16.80 8.77
N ALA A 183 -18.97 -15.82 9.34
CA ALA A 183 -19.40 -14.59 8.69
C ALA A 183 -19.50 -13.45 9.70
N LEU A 184 -19.23 -12.23 9.25
CA LEU A 184 -19.45 -10.98 9.99
C LEU A 184 -20.52 -10.15 9.28
N SER A 185 -21.57 -9.80 10.01
CA SER A 185 -22.65 -8.94 9.55
C SER A 185 -22.47 -7.46 9.95
N THR A 186 -21.31 -7.10 10.52
CA THR A 186 -21.01 -5.73 11.00
C THR A 186 -21.24 -4.65 9.94
N PHE A 187 -21.06 -4.99 8.67
CA PHE A 187 -21.25 -4.10 7.53
C PHE A 187 -22.41 -4.57 6.62
N ALA A 188 -23.32 -5.39 7.11
CA ALA A 188 -24.50 -5.79 6.36
C ALA A 188 -25.52 -4.63 6.26
N GLU A 189 -26.48 -4.77 5.34
CA GLU A 189 -27.63 -3.87 5.17
C GLU A 189 -27.27 -2.44 4.74
N GLY A 190 -26.04 -2.22 4.27
CA GLY A 190 -25.61 -0.93 3.74
C GLY A 190 -26.24 -0.65 2.39
N LYS A 191 -27.19 0.29 2.36
CA LYS A 191 -27.92 0.66 1.14
C LYS A 191 -27.06 1.47 0.17
N PHE A 192 -27.02 1.04 -1.09
CA PHE A 192 -26.61 1.88 -2.22
C PHE A 192 -27.81 2.12 -3.12
N GLU A 193 -27.99 3.36 -3.57
CA GLU A 193 -29.07 3.70 -4.51
C GLU A 193 -28.99 2.90 -5.81
N GLN A 194 -27.76 2.58 -6.25
CA GLN A 194 -27.48 1.74 -7.40
C GLN A 194 -26.28 0.82 -7.12
N LEU A 195 -26.33 -0.43 -7.57
CA LEU A 195 -25.18 -1.35 -7.54
C LEU A 195 -23.94 -0.74 -8.24
N ASN A 196 -24.13 0.06 -9.30
CA ASN A 196 -23.05 0.80 -9.96
C ASN A 196 -22.21 1.66 -9.01
N TYR A 197 -22.82 2.23 -7.96
CA TYR A 197 -22.09 3.04 -6.98
C TYR A 197 -21.20 2.18 -6.07
N ALA A 198 -21.69 1.02 -5.64
CA ALA A 198 -20.87 0.05 -4.90
C ALA A 198 -19.73 -0.50 -5.77
N LEU A 199 -20.01 -0.87 -7.03
CA LEU A 199 -19.01 -1.35 -7.99
C LEU A 199 -17.94 -0.28 -8.31
N GLY A 200 -18.37 0.96 -8.53
CA GLY A 200 -17.49 2.10 -8.76
C GLY A 200 -16.55 2.31 -7.57
N ARG A 201 -17.08 2.23 -6.35
CA ARG A 201 -16.29 2.34 -5.12
C ARG A 201 -15.28 1.21 -4.97
N CYS A 202 -15.67 -0.04 -5.23
CA CYS A 202 -14.74 -1.17 -5.23
C CYS A 202 -13.58 -0.95 -6.22
N ARG A 203 -13.89 -0.45 -7.43
CA ARG A 203 -12.89 -0.13 -8.45
C ARG A 203 -11.93 0.98 -8.01
N THR A 204 -12.45 2.06 -7.45
CA THR A 204 -11.62 3.17 -6.91
C THR A 204 -10.71 2.69 -5.78
N LEU A 205 -11.17 1.76 -4.96
CA LEU A 205 -10.41 1.18 -3.85
C LEU A 205 -9.50 0.00 -4.26
N GLY A 206 -9.53 -0.41 -5.53
CA GLY A 206 -8.71 -1.52 -6.05
C GLY A 206 -9.19 -2.92 -5.69
N TYR A 207 -10.44 -3.09 -5.26
CA TYR A 207 -11.01 -4.40 -4.93
C TYR A 207 -11.71 -5.02 -6.14
N PRO A 208 -11.23 -6.17 -6.66
CA PRO A 208 -11.94 -6.88 -7.71
C PRO A 208 -13.27 -7.42 -7.20
N VAL A 209 -14.28 -7.42 -8.07
CA VAL A 209 -15.61 -7.97 -7.77
C VAL A 209 -15.86 -9.23 -8.60
N ARG A 210 -16.30 -10.31 -7.96
CA ARG A 210 -16.67 -11.57 -8.60
C ARG A 210 -17.93 -12.15 -7.95
N GLY A 211 -18.95 -12.46 -8.75
CA GLY A 211 -20.18 -13.08 -8.26
C GLY A 211 -20.89 -12.29 -7.16
N GLY A 212 -20.82 -10.95 -7.21
CA GLY A 212 -21.41 -10.07 -6.20
C GLY A 212 -20.57 -9.86 -4.94
N PHE A 213 -19.36 -10.42 -4.87
CA PHE A 213 -18.42 -10.21 -3.77
C PHE A 213 -17.26 -9.32 -4.20
N ALA A 214 -16.96 -8.29 -3.41
CA ALA A 214 -15.64 -7.65 -3.41
C ALA A 214 -14.64 -8.57 -2.72
N SER A 215 -13.45 -8.74 -3.29
CA SER A 215 -12.44 -9.68 -2.80
C SER A 215 -11.15 -8.99 -2.36
N CYS A 216 -10.58 -9.43 -1.24
CA CYS A 216 -9.22 -9.08 -0.80
C CYS A 216 -8.45 -10.36 -0.46
N LYS A 217 -7.32 -10.59 -1.11
CA LYS A 217 -6.48 -11.77 -0.93
C LYS A 217 -5.29 -11.45 -0.04
N VAL A 218 -5.11 -12.24 1.01
CA VAL A 218 -3.99 -12.13 1.94
C VAL A 218 -3.29 -13.48 2.02
N MET A 219 -1.95 -13.46 1.94
CA MET A 219 -1.12 -14.62 2.22
C MET A 219 -0.50 -14.44 3.60
N GLU A 220 -0.87 -15.29 4.55
CA GLU A 220 -0.46 -15.17 5.94
C GLU A 220 -0.03 -16.55 6.46
N GLY A 221 1.18 -16.64 7.03
CA GLY A 221 1.74 -17.93 7.48
C GLY A 221 1.81 -19.00 6.38
N GLY A 222 2.01 -18.58 5.12
CA GLY A 222 2.02 -19.48 3.96
C GLY A 222 0.65 -19.99 3.52
N LYS A 223 -0.44 -19.50 4.11
CA LYS A 223 -1.82 -19.85 3.74
C LYS A 223 -2.51 -18.66 3.07
N LEU A 224 -3.25 -18.95 2.01
CA LEU A 224 -4.12 -17.96 1.37
C LEU A 224 -5.45 -17.89 2.14
N ALA A 225 -5.84 -16.67 2.52
CA ALA A 225 -7.19 -16.34 2.94
C ALA A 225 -7.74 -15.23 2.03
N GLU A 226 -8.89 -15.47 1.41
CA GLU A 226 -9.60 -14.46 0.62
C GLU A 226 -10.81 -13.97 1.40
N ALA A 227 -10.75 -12.71 1.83
CA ALA A 227 -11.92 -12.00 2.34
C ALA A 227 -12.87 -11.71 1.18
N ARG A 228 -14.16 -12.03 1.35
CA ARG A 228 -15.23 -11.79 0.37
C ARG A 228 -16.35 -11.02 1.07
N TYR A 229 -16.65 -9.84 0.55
CA TYR A 229 -17.69 -8.97 1.09
C TYR A 229 -18.82 -8.80 0.09
N TRP A 230 -20.05 -9.18 0.47
CA TRP A 230 -21.19 -9.11 -0.43
C TRP A 230 -21.59 -7.66 -0.69
N ILE A 231 -21.64 -7.28 -1.97
CA ILE A 231 -22.04 -5.94 -2.42
C ILE A 231 -23.28 -5.96 -3.34
N GLY A 232 -23.81 -7.14 -3.66
CA GLY A 232 -24.99 -7.33 -4.49
C GLY A 232 -24.73 -7.97 -5.86
N SER A 233 -25.77 -8.58 -6.42
CA SER A 233 -25.76 -9.26 -7.73
C SER A 233 -26.92 -8.85 -8.65
N GLU A 234 -27.63 -7.79 -8.28
CA GLU A 234 -28.76 -7.24 -9.04
C GLU A 234 -28.29 -6.53 -10.33
N TYR A 235 -29.23 -6.00 -11.10
CA TYR A 235 -28.88 -5.14 -12.24
C TYR A 235 -28.16 -3.86 -11.77
N PRO A 236 -27.17 -3.35 -12.53
CA PRO A 236 -26.31 -2.27 -12.06
C PRO A 236 -27.05 -0.97 -11.66
N GLU A 237 -28.20 -0.68 -12.26
CA GLU A 237 -29.00 0.52 -12.00
C GLU A 237 -29.99 0.37 -10.84
N TYR A 238 -30.08 -0.82 -10.25
CA TYR A 238 -31.04 -1.11 -9.17
C TYR A 238 -30.40 -0.91 -7.80
N GLU A 239 -31.25 -0.61 -6.82
CA GLU A 239 -30.80 -0.52 -5.42
C GLU A 239 -30.18 -1.84 -4.96
N THR A 240 -29.22 -1.74 -4.05
CA THR A 240 -28.59 -2.92 -3.48
C THR A 240 -28.23 -2.71 -2.01
N TYR A 241 -28.06 -3.80 -1.30
CA TYR A 241 -27.71 -3.84 0.11
C TYR A 241 -26.47 -4.71 0.27
N THR A 242 -25.50 -4.22 1.03
CA THR A 242 -24.35 -5.03 1.40
C THR A 242 -24.77 -6.19 2.31
N GLY A 243 -23.97 -7.25 2.31
CA GLY A 243 -24.24 -8.44 3.12
C GLY A 243 -23.03 -8.79 3.98
N ASP A 244 -22.87 -10.08 4.24
CA ASP A 244 -21.82 -10.55 5.13
C ASP A 244 -20.41 -10.41 4.51
N LEU A 245 -19.45 -10.22 5.41
CA LEU A 245 -18.03 -10.44 5.17
C LEU A 245 -17.66 -11.86 5.62
N ILE A 246 -17.11 -12.64 4.70
CA ILE A 246 -16.65 -14.02 4.93
C ILE A 246 -15.19 -14.19 4.50
N TRP A 247 -14.55 -15.28 4.92
CA TRP A 247 -13.24 -15.69 4.42
C TRP A 247 -13.31 -17.08 3.82
N VAL A 248 -12.56 -17.29 2.74
CA VAL A 248 -12.39 -18.59 2.10
C VAL A 248 -10.92 -18.94 1.86
N ASP A 249 -10.62 -20.23 1.81
CA ASP A 249 -9.28 -20.72 1.48
C ASP A 249 -9.05 -20.81 -0.05
N GLU A 250 -7.88 -21.30 -0.44
CA GLU A 250 -7.50 -21.52 -1.85
C GLU A 250 -8.44 -22.48 -2.61
N ARG A 251 -9.21 -23.30 -1.90
CA ARG A 251 -10.18 -24.26 -2.46
C ARG A 251 -11.61 -23.72 -2.38
N GLU A 252 -11.75 -22.42 -2.11
CA GLU A 252 -13.02 -21.71 -1.92
C GLU A 252 -13.88 -22.23 -0.75
N ARG A 253 -13.26 -22.91 0.22
CA ARG A 253 -13.95 -23.39 1.42
C ARG A 253 -13.99 -22.30 2.47
N SER A 254 -15.12 -22.14 3.14
CA SER A 254 -15.27 -21.19 4.24
C SER A 254 -14.27 -21.46 5.36
N ILE A 255 -13.61 -20.40 5.83
CA ILE A 255 -12.71 -20.40 6.98
C ILE A 255 -13.49 -19.87 8.18
N PRO A 256 -13.56 -20.61 9.31
CA PRO A 256 -14.09 -20.08 10.56
C PRO A 256 -13.32 -18.82 10.97
N ILE A 257 -14.00 -17.78 11.48
CA ILE A 257 -13.35 -16.50 11.81
C ILE A 257 -12.23 -16.69 12.84
N VAL A 258 -12.39 -17.66 13.75
CA VAL A 258 -11.36 -18.05 14.72
C VAL A 258 -10.06 -18.53 14.08
N GLU A 259 -10.10 -19.09 12.86
CA GLU A 259 -8.93 -19.58 12.12
C GLU A 259 -8.32 -18.52 11.18
N VAL A 260 -9.02 -17.41 10.90
CA VAL A 260 -8.50 -16.31 10.08
C VAL A 260 -7.36 -15.61 10.82
N GLY A 261 -6.19 -15.46 10.20
CA GLY A 261 -5.08 -14.76 10.84
C GLY A 261 -5.32 -13.25 11.01
N PRO A 262 -4.58 -12.58 11.90
CA PRO A 262 -4.78 -11.16 12.21
C PRO A 262 -4.65 -10.23 11.00
N VAL A 263 -3.73 -10.51 10.07
CA VAL A 263 -3.56 -9.68 8.86
C VAL A 263 -4.75 -9.88 7.92
N ALA A 264 -5.13 -11.12 7.63
CA ALA A 264 -6.27 -11.43 6.76
C ALA A 264 -7.59 -10.88 7.33
N TYR A 265 -7.75 -10.92 8.66
CA TYR A 265 -8.89 -10.32 9.35
C TYR A 265 -8.89 -8.80 9.18
N SER A 266 -7.77 -8.14 9.50
CA SER A 266 -7.65 -6.67 9.44
C SER A 266 -7.93 -6.15 8.03
N GLU A 267 -7.38 -6.78 7.00
CA GLU A 267 -7.56 -6.35 5.62
C GLU A 267 -8.97 -6.61 5.07
N GLY A 268 -9.61 -7.71 5.46
CA GLY A 268 -11.02 -7.97 5.15
C GLY A 268 -11.94 -6.92 5.76
N MET A 269 -11.73 -6.59 7.04
CA MET A 269 -12.46 -5.55 7.74
C MET A 269 -12.23 -4.16 7.13
N ARG A 270 -10.99 -3.83 6.77
CA ARG A 270 -10.64 -2.56 6.10
C ARG A 270 -11.32 -2.44 4.75
N MET A 271 -11.35 -3.51 3.95
CA MET A 271 -12.09 -3.55 2.69
C MET A 271 -13.59 -3.30 2.92
N ALA A 272 -14.21 -4.06 3.82
CA ALA A 272 -15.64 -3.96 4.07
C ALA A 272 -16.05 -2.60 4.65
N SER A 273 -15.30 -2.09 5.64
CA SER A 273 -15.47 -0.75 6.22
C SER A 273 -15.38 0.35 5.14
N ALA A 274 -14.31 0.32 4.35
CA ALA A 274 -14.09 1.31 3.30
C ALA A 274 -15.21 1.29 2.26
N ILE A 275 -15.68 0.11 1.82
CA ILE A 275 -16.80 0.01 0.88
C ILE A 275 -18.10 0.51 1.55
N PHE A 276 -18.43 0.01 2.75
CA PHE A 276 -19.65 0.35 3.49
C PHE A 276 -19.78 1.84 3.81
N ALA A 277 -18.67 2.56 3.99
CA ALA A 277 -18.67 4.01 4.19
C ALA A 277 -19.24 4.81 3.00
N GLY A 278 -19.35 4.19 1.80
CA GLY A 278 -19.95 4.81 0.62
C GLY A 278 -21.47 4.63 0.48
N ARG A 279 -22.11 3.92 1.41
CA ARG A 279 -23.56 3.73 1.42
C ARG A 279 -24.31 5.07 1.54
N ALA A 280 -25.57 5.07 1.15
CA ALA A 280 -26.47 6.18 1.41
C ALA A 280 -26.56 6.44 2.93
N LYS A 281 -26.42 7.70 3.35
CA LYS A 281 -26.64 8.07 4.75
C LYS A 281 -28.15 8.19 4.98
N GLU A 282 -28.64 7.63 6.08
CA GLU A 282 -30.00 7.92 6.52
C GLU A 282 -30.09 9.41 6.85
N GLU A 283 -31.06 10.10 6.25
CA GLU A 283 -31.42 11.45 6.71
C GLU A 283 -32.02 11.31 8.11
N GLU A 284 -31.35 11.87 9.13
CA GLU A 284 -31.93 11.99 10.47
C GLU A 284 -33.25 12.78 10.33
N LYS A 285 -34.37 12.08 10.45
CA LYS A 285 -35.66 12.74 10.65
C LYS A 285 -35.58 13.43 12.00
N GLN A 286 -35.47 14.76 11.97
CA GLN A 286 -35.71 15.60 13.13
C GLN A 286 -37.19 15.43 13.51
N ASP A 287 -37.44 14.72 14.60
CA ASP A 287 -38.72 14.74 15.32
C ASP A 287 -38.87 16.06 16.11
#